data_AF-A0A1Z9VJK5-F1
#
_entry.id   AF-A0A1Z9VJK5-F1
#
_cell.length_a   1.000
_cell.length_b   1.000
_cell.length_c   1.000
_cell.angle_alpha   90.00
_cell.angle_beta   90.00
_cell.angle_gamma   90.00
#
_symmetry.space_group_name_H-M   'P 1'
#
loop_
_entity.id
_entity.type
_entity.pdbx_description
1 polymer ?
#
loop_
_entity_poly.entity_id
_entity_poly.type
_entity_poly.pdbx_seq_one_letter_code
_entity_poly.pdbx_strand_id
1 'polypeptide(L)'
;MDFEQKYCQGRGAKKSSPEGLINLSRELHPEMPKDMKQKLIADAKKAYETLGGYGVPRIDFLADMKKGEIWLNEVNATPGSFSYYLWSAKHQHNGFVWLINHLVDEGLSIHSQHCIKDPVPKMAMIFDR
;
A
#
# COMPACT_ATOMS: atom_id res chain seq x y z
N MET A 1 20.65 0.19 6.21
CA MET A 1 20.03 1.52 6.06
C MET A 1 18.81 1.54 6.96
N ASP A 2 18.75 2.50 7.87
CA ASP A 2 17.70 2.60 8.88
C ASP A 2 16.44 3.30 8.30
N PHE A 3 15.27 2.99 8.87
CA PHE A 3 13.97 3.52 8.46
C PHE A 3 13.97 5.06 8.45
N GLU A 4 14.50 5.65 9.51
CA GLU A 4 14.57 7.10 9.68
C GLU A 4 15.40 7.76 8.57
N GLN A 5 16.52 7.13 8.18
CA GLN A 5 17.40 7.62 7.11
C GLN A 5 16.74 7.60 5.73
N LYS A 6 15.85 6.64 5.46
CA LYS A 6 15.23 6.47 4.14
C LYS A 6 13.86 7.16 4.02
N TYR A 7 13.16 7.39 5.13
CA TYR A 7 11.74 7.79 5.09
C TYR A 7 11.39 9.04 5.90
N CYS A 8 12.25 9.52 6.81
CA CYS A 8 11.90 10.61 7.75
C CYS A 8 12.72 11.91 7.57
N GLN A 9 13.49 12.08 6.50
CA GLN A 9 14.32 13.28 6.31
C GLN A 9 13.48 14.53 5.99
N GLY A 10 12.93 15.14 7.04
CA GLY A 10 12.46 16.52 7.05
C GLY A 10 13.43 17.37 7.84
N ARG A 11 13.92 18.45 7.20
CA ARG A 11 14.81 19.52 7.72
C ARG A 11 16.31 19.27 7.53
N GLY A 12 16.77 19.62 6.33
CA GLY A 12 18.09 20.22 6.12
C GLY A 12 19.28 19.26 6.15
N ALA A 13 19.56 18.60 5.03
CA ALA A 13 20.89 18.07 4.77
C ALA A 13 21.26 18.26 3.29
N LYS A 14 22.41 18.91 3.08
CA LYS A 14 22.99 19.18 1.75
C LYS A 14 23.49 17.89 1.10
N LYS A 15 23.24 17.81 -0.22
CA LYS A 15 24.02 17.22 -1.32
C LYS A 15 24.75 15.87 -1.08
N SER A 16 24.28 14.87 -1.83
CA SER A 16 25.03 14.01 -2.78
C SER A 16 24.87 12.50 -2.55
N SER A 17 23.76 11.91 -2.98
CA SER A 17 23.66 10.49 -3.42
C SER A 17 22.33 10.25 -4.16
N PRO A 18 22.25 9.25 -5.06
CA PRO A 18 21.44 9.27 -6.29
C PRO A 18 19.93 9.41 -6.11
N GLU A 19 19.46 10.55 -6.63
CA GLU A 19 18.25 10.83 -7.42
C GLU A 19 17.11 9.79 -7.43
N GLY A 20 15.96 10.19 -6.85
CA GLY A 20 14.65 9.69 -7.31
C GLY A 20 13.55 9.74 -6.25
N LEU A 21 13.81 9.23 -5.04
CA LEU A 21 12.78 9.06 -4.00
C LEU A 21 13.14 9.62 -2.61
N ILE A 22 14.35 10.16 -2.47
CA ILE A 22 14.98 10.51 -1.18
C ILE A 22 14.56 11.92 -0.69
N ASN A 23 13.96 12.75 -1.56
CA ASN A 23 13.72 14.18 -1.27
C ASN A 23 12.26 14.61 -1.07
N LEU A 24 11.32 13.67 -0.95
CA LEU A 24 9.94 14.01 -0.59
C LEU A 24 9.80 13.93 0.92
N SER A 25 9.74 15.08 1.60
CA SER A 25 9.34 15.17 3.00
C SER A 25 7.95 14.56 3.16
N ARG A 26 7.87 13.35 3.73
CA ARG A 26 6.60 12.66 3.96
C ARG A 26 6.07 13.08 5.31
N GLU A 27 4.92 13.73 5.33
CA GLU A 27 4.17 13.99 6.56
C GLU A 27 3.22 12.82 6.81
N LEU A 28 3.39 12.14 7.95
CA LEU A 28 2.47 11.10 8.39
C LEU A 28 1.35 11.74 9.20
N HIS A 29 0.11 11.45 8.82
CA HIS A 29 -1.10 12.04 9.39
C HIS A 29 -1.14 13.58 9.30
N PRO A 30 -1.11 14.14 8.08
CA PRO A 30 -1.23 15.59 7.92
C PRO A 30 -2.53 16.11 8.53
N GLU A 31 -2.49 17.33 9.05
CA GLU A 31 -3.71 18.00 9.50
C GLU A 31 -4.66 18.25 8.32
N MET A 32 -5.93 17.91 8.50
CA MET A 32 -6.95 17.98 7.46
C MET A 32 -8.33 18.22 8.08
N PRO A 33 -9.22 19.01 7.43
CA PRO A 33 -10.60 19.14 7.87
C PRO A 33 -11.28 17.78 8.07
N LYS A 34 -12.09 17.66 9.10
CA LYS A 34 -12.71 16.39 9.51
C LYS A 34 -13.53 15.76 8.37
N ASP A 35 -14.34 16.55 7.67
CA ASP A 35 -15.21 16.07 6.60
C ASP A 35 -14.39 15.59 5.39
N MET A 36 -13.32 16.30 5.07
CA MET A 36 -12.37 15.94 4.01
C MET A 36 -11.68 14.61 4.34
N LYS A 37 -11.25 14.42 5.60
CA LYS A 37 -10.66 13.16 6.07
C LYS A 37 -11.66 12.00 6.04
N GLN A 38 -12.91 12.25 6.42
CA GLN A 38 -13.97 11.24 6.34
C GLN A 38 -14.24 10.83 4.90
N LYS A 39 -14.33 11.79 3.97
CA LYS A 39 -14.48 11.53 2.54
C LYS A 39 -13.31 10.73 1.97
N LEU A 40 -12.07 11.10 2.31
CA LEU A 40 -10.87 10.37 1.92
C LEU A 40 -10.93 8.88 2.31
N ILE A 41 -11.28 8.60 3.58
CA ILE A 41 -11.38 7.23 4.09
C ILE A 41 -12.52 6.47 3.42
N ALA A 42 -13.67 7.11 3.23
CA ALA A 42 -14.82 6.50 2.57
C ALA A 42 -14.52 6.14 1.11
N ASP A 43 -13.92 7.07 0.36
CA ASP A 43 -13.54 6.84 -1.04
C ASP A 43 -12.44 5.78 -1.16
N ALA A 44 -11.47 5.75 -0.23
CA ALA A 44 -10.42 4.72 -0.21
C ALA A 44 -11.00 3.32 0.03
N LYS A 45 -11.93 3.18 1.01
CA LYS A 45 -12.62 1.91 1.26
C LYS A 45 -13.44 1.47 0.05
N LYS A 46 -14.18 2.40 -0.55
CA LYS A 46 -14.96 2.12 -1.76
C LYS A 46 -14.07 1.65 -2.91
N ALA A 47 -12.94 2.31 -3.15
CA ALA A 47 -11.98 1.90 -4.18
C ALA A 47 -11.41 0.51 -3.90
N TYR A 48 -11.03 0.23 -2.65
CA TYR A 48 -10.55 -1.09 -2.22
C TYR A 48 -11.56 -2.20 -2.51
N GLU A 49 -12.80 -2.04 -2.03
CA GLU A 49 -13.89 -3.01 -2.19
C GLU A 49 -14.26 -3.20 -3.67
N THR A 50 -14.33 -2.10 -4.44
CA THR A 50 -14.67 -2.15 -5.88
C THR A 50 -13.62 -2.91 -6.69
N LEU A 51 -12.35 -2.86 -6.28
CA LEU A 51 -11.23 -3.50 -6.97
C LEU A 51 -10.90 -4.90 -6.43
N GLY A 52 -11.83 -5.51 -5.69
CA GLY A 52 -11.75 -6.90 -5.24
C GLY A 52 -11.51 -7.06 -3.74
N GLY A 53 -10.99 -6.04 -3.05
CA GLY A 53 -10.94 -6.01 -1.59
C GLY A 53 -9.96 -6.98 -0.95
N TYR A 54 -8.80 -7.22 -1.57
CA TYR A 54 -7.74 -8.09 -1.05
C TYR A 54 -6.36 -7.43 -1.10
N GLY A 55 -5.46 -7.94 -0.26
CA GLY A 55 -4.08 -7.49 -0.18
C GLY A 55 -3.93 -6.13 0.50
N VAL A 56 -2.86 -5.42 0.14
CA VAL A 56 -2.50 -4.13 0.75
C VAL A 56 -2.19 -3.08 -0.33
N PRO A 57 -3.19 -2.70 -1.14
CA PRO A 57 -2.99 -1.67 -2.14
C PRO A 57 -2.69 -0.32 -1.48
N ARG A 58 -1.81 0.46 -2.10
CA ARG A 58 -1.65 1.88 -1.78
C ARG A 58 -2.66 2.67 -2.62
N ILE A 59 -3.48 3.48 -1.95
CA ILE A 59 -4.48 4.31 -2.62
C ILE A 59 -4.05 5.77 -2.49
N ASP A 60 -3.65 6.33 -3.62
CA ASP A 60 -3.09 7.66 -3.71
C ASP A 60 -4.18 8.66 -4.15
N PHE A 61 -4.25 9.80 -3.46
CA PHE A 61 -5.20 10.86 -3.75
C PHE A 61 -4.48 12.19 -4.01
N LEU A 62 -5.08 13.01 -4.87
CA LEU A 62 -4.77 14.43 -4.99
C LEU A 62 -5.78 15.23 -4.18
N ALA A 63 -5.33 16.29 -3.53
CA ALA A 63 -6.17 17.13 -2.67
C ALA A 63 -5.88 18.61 -2.90
N ASP A 64 -6.94 19.42 -3.02
CA ASP A 64 -6.88 20.87 -2.89
C ASP A 64 -7.42 21.25 -1.51
N MET A 65 -6.52 21.53 -0.59
CA MET A 65 -6.85 21.87 0.80
C MET A 65 -7.61 23.21 0.93
N LYS A 66 -7.48 24.12 -0.05
CA LYS A 66 -8.16 25.43 -0.02
C LYS A 66 -9.62 25.29 -0.45
N LYS A 67 -9.88 24.43 -1.44
CA LYS A 67 -11.23 24.15 -1.93
C LYS A 67 -11.92 23.02 -1.19
N GLY A 68 -11.18 22.22 -0.42
CA GLY A 68 -11.69 21.05 0.29
C GLY A 68 -12.01 19.89 -0.65
N GLU A 69 -11.36 19.84 -1.82
CA GLU A 69 -11.62 18.84 -2.85
C GLU A 69 -10.58 17.71 -2.81
N ILE A 70 -11.02 16.47 -3.06
CA ILE A 70 -10.17 15.27 -3.11
C ILE A 70 -10.55 14.44 -4.33
N TRP A 71 -9.54 13.96 -5.05
CA TRP A 71 -9.68 13.10 -6.22
C TRP A 71 -8.80 11.86 -6.10
N LEU A 72 -9.36 10.70 -6.42
CA LEU A 72 -8.59 9.45 -6.53
C LEU A 72 -7.61 9.57 -7.71
N ASN A 73 -6.33 9.27 -7.47
CA ASN A 73 -5.28 9.35 -8.48
C ASN A 73 -4.86 7.96 -8.97
N GLU A 74 -4.45 7.08 -8.05
CA GLU A 74 -3.93 5.75 -8.37
C GLU A 74 -4.35 4.76 -7.29
N VAL A 75 -4.66 3.52 -7.70
CA VAL A 75 -4.67 2.36 -6.82
C VAL A 75 -3.52 1.45 -7.23
N ASN A 76 -2.47 1.41 -6.40
CA ASN A 76 -1.31 0.57 -6.62
C ASN A 76 -1.47 -0.75 -5.85
N ALA A 77 -1.76 -1.83 -6.58
CA ALA A 77 -2.02 -3.15 -5.96
C ALA A 77 -0.79 -3.76 -5.25
N THR A 78 0.42 -3.47 -5.73
CA THR A 78 1.67 -4.03 -5.22
C THR A 78 2.70 -2.93 -4.97
N PRO A 79 2.47 -2.07 -3.96
CA PRO A 79 3.38 -0.99 -3.68
C PRO A 79 4.71 -1.55 -3.16
N GLY A 80 5.80 -0.81 -3.36
CA GLY A 80 7.12 -1.21 -2.88
C GLY A 80 7.11 -1.55 -1.39
N SER A 81 7.68 -2.71 -1.02
CA SER A 81 7.63 -3.25 0.35
C SER A 81 6.22 -3.26 0.97
N PHE A 82 5.17 -3.43 0.16
CA PHE A 82 3.78 -3.44 0.59
C PHE A 82 3.37 -2.21 1.42
N SER A 83 3.96 -1.04 1.12
CA SER A 83 3.78 0.19 1.88
C SER A 83 4.16 0.10 3.37
N TYR A 84 4.84 -0.96 3.81
CA TYR A 84 5.19 -1.18 5.23
C TYR A 84 5.96 0.01 5.84
N TYR A 85 6.75 0.70 5.02
CA TYR A 85 7.48 1.90 5.43
C TYR A 85 6.57 3.08 5.82
N LEU A 86 5.30 3.12 5.42
CA LEU A 86 4.37 4.15 5.91
C LEU A 86 3.86 3.86 7.34
N TRP A 87 4.05 2.63 7.82
CA TRP A 87 3.42 2.12 9.04
C TRP A 87 4.41 1.52 10.05
N SER A 88 5.69 1.42 9.69
CA SER A 88 6.77 0.81 10.49
C SER A 88 6.88 1.42 11.90
N ALA A 89 6.60 2.72 12.04
CA ALA A 89 6.58 3.40 13.33
C ALA A 89 5.42 2.97 14.24
N LYS A 90 4.29 2.52 13.68
CA LYS A 90 3.10 2.06 14.41
C LYS A 90 3.11 0.56 14.74
N HIS A 91 3.79 -0.26 13.94
CA HIS A 91 3.78 -1.73 14.06
C HIS A 91 5.14 -2.32 14.40
N GLN A 92 5.92 -1.60 15.22
CA GLN A 92 7.28 -2.01 15.64
C GLN A 92 7.33 -3.43 16.22
N HIS A 93 6.24 -3.90 16.85
CA HIS A 93 6.18 -5.22 17.49
C HIS A 93 5.96 -6.40 16.54
N ASN A 94 5.33 -6.17 15.38
CA ASN A 94 4.95 -7.25 14.46
C ASN A 94 5.97 -7.40 13.32
N GLY A 95 6.61 -6.30 12.89
CA GLY A 95 7.66 -6.36 11.87
C GLY A 95 7.14 -6.66 10.45
N PHE A 96 8.05 -6.63 9.48
CA PHE A 96 7.72 -6.91 8.08
C PHE A 96 7.33 -8.39 7.84
N VAL A 97 7.95 -9.32 8.57
CA VAL A 97 7.66 -10.77 8.48
C VAL A 97 6.20 -11.07 8.80
N TRP A 98 5.64 -10.43 9.83
CA TRP A 98 4.22 -10.59 10.17
C TRP A 98 3.29 -10.15 9.04
N LEU A 99 3.59 -9.02 8.38
CA LEU A 99 2.80 -8.54 7.24
C LEU A 99 2.84 -9.55 6.09
N ILE A 100 4.04 -10.07 5.78
CA ILE A 100 4.18 -11.09 4.73
C ILE A 100 3.37 -12.34 5.07
N ASN A 101 3.46 -12.85 6.30
CA ASN A 101 2.68 -14.01 6.72
C ASN A 101 1.17 -13.76 6.56
N HIS A 102 0.67 -12.59 6.97
CA HIS A 102 -0.75 -12.24 6.81
C HIS A 102 -1.19 -12.20 5.35
N LEU A 103 -0.35 -11.66 4.45
CA LEU A 103 -0.65 -11.61 3.02
C LEU A 103 -0.63 -13.00 2.37
N VAL A 104 0.29 -13.88 2.80
CA VAL A 104 0.33 -15.27 2.35
C VAL A 104 -0.92 -16.02 2.81
N ASP A 105 -1.28 -15.89 4.09
CA ASP A 105 -2.46 -16.54 4.66
C ASP A 105 -3.76 -16.05 3.97
N GLU A 106 -3.87 -14.74 3.73
CA GLU A 106 -4.98 -14.16 2.96
C GLU A 106 -5.04 -14.74 1.55
N GLY A 107 -3.90 -14.78 0.83
CA GLY A 107 -3.81 -15.32 -0.51
C GLY A 107 -4.23 -16.80 -0.59
N LEU A 108 -3.80 -17.63 0.36
CA LEU A 108 -4.20 -19.03 0.46
C LEU A 108 -5.70 -19.18 0.75
N SER A 109 -6.24 -18.34 1.63
CA SER A 109 -7.67 -18.31 1.96
C SER A 109 -8.53 -17.93 0.75
N ILE A 110 -8.17 -16.88 0.03
CA ILE A 110 -8.89 -16.43 -1.17
C ILE A 110 -8.78 -17.44 -2.31
N HIS A 111 -7.59 -18.02 -2.52
CA HIS A 111 -7.37 -19.06 -3.52
C HIS A 111 -8.34 -20.23 -3.35
N SER A 112 -8.58 -20.66 -2.10
CA SER A 112 -9.54 -21.73 -1.80
C SER A 112 -10.99 -21.39 -2.20
N GLN A 113 -11.33 -20.10 -2.29
CA GLN A 113 -12.69 -19.63 -2.57
C GLN A 113 -12.94 -19.32 -4.05
N HIS A 114 -11.91 -18.87 -4.78
CA HIS A 114 -12.04 -18.33 -6.14
C HIS A 114 -11.27 -19.11 -7.22
N CYS A 115 -10.83 -20.33 -6.92
CA CYS A 115 -10.18 -21.19 -7.91
C CYS A 115 -11.10 -21.48 -9.10
N ILE A 116 -10.76 -20.90 -10.24
CA ILE A 116 -11.20 -21.43 -11.53
C ILE A 116 -10.50 -22.79 -11.69
N LYS A 117 -11.27 -23.85 -11.97
CA LYS A 117 -10.68 -25.16 -12.30
C LYS A 117 -9.67 -24.94 -13.41
N ASP A 118 -8.44 -25.42 -13.20
CA ASP A 118 -7.39 -25.32 -14.22
C ASP A 118 -7.95 -25.89 -15.53
N PRO A 119 -8.11 -25.05 -16.57
CA PRO A 119 -8.70 -25.49 -17.83
C PRO A 119 -7.71 -26.37 -18.61
N VAL A 120 -6.44 -26.43 -18.20
CA VAL A 120 -5.42 -27.23 -18.88
C VAL A 120 -5.74 -28.72 -18.71
N PRO A 121 -5.98 -29.46 -19.81
CA PRO A 121 -6.17 -30.89 -19.75
C PRO A 121 -4.98 -31.57 -19.10
N LYS A 122 -5.19 -32.64 -18.33
CA LYS A 122 -4.10 -33.34 -17.63
C LYS A 122 -2.93 -33.74 -18.54
N MET A 123 -3.23 -34.10 -19.79
CA MET A 123 -2.24 -34.47 -20.81
C MET A 123 -1.34 -33.31 -21.28
N ALA A 124 -1.70 -32.07 -20.98
CA ALA A 124 -0.98 -30.85 -21.34
C ALA A 124 -0.31 -30.19 -20.11
N MET A 125 -0.36 -30.84 -18.93
CA MET A 125 0.33 -30.33 -17.74
C MET A 125 1.83 -30.62 -17.85
N ILE A 126 2.64 -29.58 -17.62
CA ILE A 126 4.12 -29.66 -17.68
C ILE A 126 4.70 -30.18 -16.36
N PHE A 127 3.99 -29.96 -15.25
CA PHE A 127 4.41 -30.37 -13.92
C PHE A 127 3.35 -31.30 -13.31
N ASP A 128 3.80 -32.40 -12.70
CA ASP A 128 2.95 -33.20 -11.82
C ASP A 128 2.63 -32.37 -10.57
N ARG A 129 1.33 -32.18 -10.31
CA ARG A 129 0.82 -31.49 -9.12
C ARG A 129 0.67 -32.43 -7.95
#